data_AF-A0A951Z678-F1
#
_entry.id   AF-A0A951Z678-F1
#
_cell.length_a   1.000
_cell.length_b   1.000
_cell.length_c   1.000
_cell.angle_alpha   90.00
_cell.angle_beta   90.00
_cell.angle_gamma   90.00
#
_symmetry.space_group_name_H-M   'P 1'
#
loop_
_entity.id
_entity.type
_entity.pdbx_description
1 polymer ?
#
loop_
_entity_poly.entity_id
_entity_poly.type
_entity_poly.pdbx_seq_one_letter_code
_entity_poly.pdbx_strand_id
1 'polypeptide(L)'
;AASDRWAMAVMICRVFAGALPFDDPSAEVVLKKIASDAPTIPPHAPARLKQFLVKALEKDPAKRYRTCREMVAELKGALQPIPISLKGDTPKIAMAGALALFVIATSAFFGSKWIAGRNLAKPVENAPPVAADTPFDAAPMRSPNVPPPAEVDPRLKALEGPWFGDLGTRFAEGGLWPTKDGAAFMLNLRDKDKIVYFDFEGGFDPETQAFELAAGVASLTLEASADGSQLRGTLDDPDVGPMPVRFVRAKDVATTTYRNEKLGIQLEVPAGWHVQPETTDDRSVLVLTPLAARVPYLRLTSAPDDGQTDPMVALERYETDVATTGTYTRVALNAEAGLGGRRSVSVDYRYQAGDQPVVQGSVHALLRQNQLVLLESGYPTDSMDLWQPLVQRLVESIRFLDPPVPSAG
;
A
#
# COMPACT_ATOMS: atom_id res chain seq x y z
N ALA A 1 23.68 13.04 27.90
CA ALA A 1 23.90 13.86 26.70
C ALA A 1 25.11 13.42 25.86
N ALA A 2 26.36 13.47 26.36
CA ALA A 2 27.53 13.01 25.59
C ALA A 2 27.60 11.47 25.45
N SER A 3 27.09 10.75 26.46
CA SER A 3 26.80 9.31 26.44
C SER A 3 25.84 8.91 25.33
N ASP A 4 24.79 9.70 25.10
CA ASP A 4 23.71 9.36 24.17
C ASP A 4 24.19 9.50 22.72
N ARG A 5 25.07 10.47 22.45
CA ARG A 5 25.77 10.60 21.16
C ARG A 5 26.72 9.43 20.90
N TRP A 6 27.40 8.95 21.93
CA TRP A 6 28.23 7.74 21.82
C TRP A 6 27.39 6.51 21.52
N ALA A 7 26.32 6.28 22.28
CA ALA A 7 25.40 5.17 22.06
C ALA A 7 24.80 5.23 20.64
N MET A 8 24.43 6.42 20.17
CA MET A 8 23.96 6.62 18.80
C MET A 8 25.03 6.24 17.75
N ALA A 9 26.29 6.60 17.96
CA ALA A 9 27.37 6.21 17.04
C ALA A 9 27.62 4.69 17.04
N VAL A 10 27.55 4.03 18.20
CA VAL A 10 27.62 2.56 18.32
C VAL A 10 26.46 1.90 17.56
N MET A 11 25.25 2.44 17.70
CA MET A 11 24.08 1.96 16.97
C MET A 11 24.21 2.19 15.47
N ILE A 12 24.75 3.33 15.02
CA ILE A 12 25.02 3.57 13.61
C ILE A 12 26.00 2.54 13.07
N CYS A 13 27.09 2.20 13.78
CA CYS A 13 27.98 1.10 13.37
C CYS A 13 27.22 -0.22 13.22
N ARG A 14 26.37 -0.58 14.19
CA ARG A 14 25.62 -1.84 14.13
C ARG A 14 24.62 -1.88 12.97
N VAL A 15 23.89 -0.78 12.75
CA VAL A 15 22.86 -0.68 11.72
C VAL A 15 23.46 -0.58 10.32
N PHE A 16 24.48 0.25 10.13
CA PHE A 16 25.09 0.46 8.80
C PHE A 16 26.10 -0.61 8.42
N ALA A 17 26.79 -1.15 9.40
CA ALA A 17 27.98 -1.93 9.17
C ALA A 17 27.83 -3.40 9.61
N GLY A 18 26.66 -3.74 10.17
CA GLY A 18 26.26 -5.10 10.56
C GLY A 18 27.03 -5.67 11.76
N ALA A 19 27.96 -4.89 12.34
CA ALA A 19 28.81 -5.31 13.44
C ALA A 19 28.94 -4.18 14.47
N LEU A 20 29.09 -4.57 15.74
CA LEU A 20 29.39 -3.62 16.81
C LEU A 20 30.84 -3.12 16.69
N PRO A 21 31.11 -1.84 16.98
CA PRO A 21 32.47 -1.29 16.92
C PRO A 21 33.40 -1.88 17.98
N PHE A 22 32.82 -2.41 19.06
CA PHE A 22 33.48 -3.15 20.13
C PHE A 22 32.61 -4.37 20.44
N ASP A 23 33.09 -5.56 20.11
CA ASP A 23 32.37 -6.80 20.34
C ASP A 23 33.30 -7.89 20.86
N ASP A 24 32.78 -8.75 21.73
CA ASP A 24 33.46 -9.91 22.31
C ASP A 24 32.44 -10.78 23.06
N PRO A 25 32.57 -12.11 23.03
CA PRO A 25 31.74 -12.99 23.85
C PRO A 25 31.84 -12.70 25.36
N SER A 26 32.95 -12.16 25.85
CA SER A 26 33.12 -11.77 27.26
C SER A 26 32.80 -10.29 27.51
N ALA A 27 31.80 -10.04 28.36
CA ALA A 27 31.40 -8.68 28.73
C ALA A 27 32.54 -7.85 29.35
N GLU A 28 33.43 -8.48 30.13
CA GLU A 28 34.60 -7.81 30.72
C GLU A 28 35.59 -7.35 29.63
N VAL A 29 35.74 -8.13 28.56
CA VAL A 29 36.60 -7.80 27.42
C VAL A 29 35.97 -6.69 26.58
N VAL A 30 34.65 -6.70 26.39
CA VAL A 30 33.93 -5.59 25.74
C VAL A 30 34.12 -4.27 26.49
N LEU A 31 34.01 -4.27 27.83
CA LEU A 31 34.24 -3.07 28.64
C LEU A 31 35.67 -2.54 28.50
N LYS A 32 36.67 -3.43 28.47
CA LYS A 32 38.06 -3.05 28.19
C LYS A 32 38.22 -2.45 26.80
N LYS A 33 37.67 -3.08 25.76
CA LYS A 33 37.67 -2.59 24.38
C LYS A 33 37.01 -1.21 24.24
N ILE A 34 35.90 -0.98 24.94
CA ILE A 34 35.22 0.32 24.99
C ILE A 34 36.12 1.39 25.64
N ALA A 35 36.94 1.03 26.63
CA ALA A 35 37.83 1.97 27.29
C ALA A 35 39.10 2.32 26.48
N SER A 36 39.74 1.34 25.84
CA SER A 36 41.09 1.51 25.27
C SER A 36 41.21 1.35 23.76
N ASP A 37 40.36 0.55 23.12
CA ASP A 37 40.62 0.07 21.76
C ASP A 37 40.02 1.01 20.71
N ALA A 38 40.62 1.04 19.52
CA ALA A 38 40.04 1.75 18.38
C ALA A 38 38.75 1.04 17.91
N PRO A 39 37.71 1.79 17.50
CA PRO A 39 36.48 1.17 17.01
C PRO A 39 36.78 0.38 15.73
N THR A 40 36.27 -0.85 15.65
CA THR A 40 36.32 -1.62 14.42
C THR A 40 35.29 -1.05 13.45
N ILE A 41 35.76 -0.36 12.41
CA ILE A 41 34.89 0.21 11.38
C ILE A 41 35.02 -0.62 10.11
N PRO A 42 33.91 -1.12 9.54
CA PRO A 42 34.01 -2.03 8.41
C PRO A 42 34.69 -1.43 7.18
N PRO A 43 35.50 -2.23 6.47
CA PRO A 43 36.33 -1.75 5.36
C PRO A 43 35.48 -1.26 4.18
N HIS A 44 34.24 -1.71 4.06
CA HIS A 44 33.30 -1.26 3.03
C HIS A 44 32.62 0.08 3.34
N ALA A 45 32.75 0.63 4.56
CA ALA A 45 32.15 1.92 4.89
C ALA A 45 32.81 3.06 4.07
N PRO A 46 32.03 4.02 3.52
CA PRO A 46 32.57 5.17 2.81
C PRO A 46 33.54 5.99 3.67
N ALA A 47 34.57 6.57 3.05
CA ALA A 47 35.66 7.26 3.78
C ALA A 47 35.17 8.36 4.74
N ARG A 48 34.16 9.16 4.33
CA ARG A 48 33.58 10.20 5.20
C ARG A 48 32.78 9.61 6.36
N LEU A 49 32.09 8.49 6.15
CA LEU A 49 31.40 7.79 7.24
C LEU A 49 32.39 7.17 8.22
N LYS A 50 33.52 6.63 7.74
CA LYS A 50 34.62 6.17 8.61
C LYS A 50 35.14 7.31 9.47
N GLN A 51 35.43 8.48 8.87
CA GLN A 51 35.89 9.65 9.60
C GLN A 51 34.88 10.15 10.64
N PHE A 52 33.59 10.18 10.27
CA PHE A 52 32.50 10.50 11.19
C PHE A 52 32.48 9.53 12.38
N LEU A 53 32.51 8.22 12.13
CA LEU A 53 32.44 7.19 13.17
C LEU A 53 33.66 7.21 14.10
N VAL A 54 34.86 7.46 13.57
CA VAL A 54 36.08 7.64 14.39
C VAL A 54 35.90 8.81 15.35
N LYS A 55 35.45 9.98 14.87
CA LYS A 55 35.25 11.17 15.72
C LYS A 55 34.11 11.00 16.71
N ALA A 56 33.01 10.35 16.31
CA ALA A 56 31.86 10.11 17.17
C ALA A 56 32.17 9.09 18.30
N LEU A 57 33.06 8.13 18.01
CA LEU A 57 33.54 7.10 18.94
C LEU A 57 34.92 7.41 19.54
N GLU A 58 35.30 8.70 19.61
CA GLU A 58 36.53 9.14 20.27
C GLU A 58 36.45 8.95 21.79
N LYS A 59 37.47 8.39 22.44
CA LYS A 59 37.38 8.03 23.87
C LYS A 59 37.21 9.25 24.76
N ASP A 60 37.87 10.35 24.42
CA ASP A 60 37.72 11.64 25.09
C ASP A 60 36.41 12.33 24.65
N PRO A 61 35.41 12.51 25.56
CA PRO A 61 34.15 13.16 25.22
C PRO A 61 34.30 14.61 24.72
N ALA A 62 35.38 15.30 25.10
CA ALA A 62 35.63 16.69 24.68
C ALA A 62 36.05 16.78 23.21
N LYS A 63 36.58 15.69 22.63
CA LYS A 63 36.99 15.61 21.22
C LYS A 63 35.89 15.10 20.30
N ARG A 64 34.76 14.65 20.87
CA ARG A 64 33.54 14.26 20.14
C ARG A 64 32.76 15.49 19.67
N TYR A 65 31.71 15.25 18.89
CA TYR A 65 30.73 16.28 18.56
C TYR A 65 30.11 16.87 19.83
N ARG A 66 30.13 18.20 19.91
CA ARG A 66 29.73 18.94 21.11
C ARG A 66 28.22 18.92 21.29
N THR A 67 27.47 18.87 20.19
CA THR A 67 25.99 18.83 20.19
C THR A 67 25.45 17.74 19.26
N CYS A 68 24.22 17.28 19.51
CA CYS A 68 23.56 16.32 18.60
C CYS A 68 23.30 16.94 17.22
N ARG A 69 23.04 18.26 17.16
CA ARG A 69 22.85 18.98 15.90
C ARG A 69 24.10 18.95 15.02
N GLU A 70 25.27 19.19 15.62
CA GLU A 70 26.56 19.09 14.93
C GLU A 70 26.80 17.65 14.42
N MET A 71 26.53 16.65 15.27
CA MET A 71 26.67 15.25 14.89
C MET A 71 25.75 14.85 13.72
N VAL A 72 24.49 15.30 13.73
CA VAL A 72 23.54 15.01 12.64
C VAL A 72 23.93 15.73 11.35
N ALA A 73 24.40 16.97 11.42
CA ALA A 73 24.85 17.72 10.25
C ALA A 73 26.04 17.03 9.56
N GLU A 74 27.02 16.58 10.35
CA GLU A 74 28.20 15.87 9.87
C GLU A 74 27.85 14.47 9.33
N LEU A 75 26.94 13.74 9.98
CA LEU A 75 26.46 12.46 9.47
C LEU A 75 25.75 12.64 8.11
N LYS A 76 24.88 13.65 7.98
CA LYS A 76 24.24 13.97 6.70
C LYS A 76 25.30 14.28 5.64
N GLY A 77 26.29 15.13 5.94
CA GLY A 77 27.38 15.44 5.02
C GLY A 77 28.28 14.24 4.65
N ALA A 78 28.42 13.26 5.55
CA ALA A 78 29.15 12.02 5.31
C ALA A 78 28.38 11.03 4.42
N LEU A 79 27.05 11.12 4.42
CA LEU A 79 26.14 10.29 3.62
C LEU A 79 25.75 10.93 2.28
N GLN A 80 26.07 12.22 2.09
CA GLN A 80 25.89 12.89 0.80
C GLN A 80 26.99 12.45 -0.18
N PRO A 81 26.64 12.10 -1.43
CA PRO A 81 27.63 11.83 -2.48
C PRO A 81 28.52 13.07 -2.68
N ILE A 82 29.84 12.88 -2.78
CA ILE A 82 30.74 13.98 -3.18
C ILE A 82 30.41 14.28 -4.65
N PRO A 83 29.94 15.50 -5.00
CA PRO A 83 29.76 15.86 -6.40
C PRO A 83 31.15 16.01 -7.03
N ILE A 84 31.57 15.00 -7.78
CA ILE A 84 32.76 15.11 -8.62
C ILE A 84 32.32 15.88 -9.88
N SER A 85 32.72 17.14 -9.97
CA SER A 85 32.51 17.95 -11.18
C SER A 85 33.48 17.47 -12.26
N LEU A 86 32.94 16.89 -13.34
CA LEU A 86 33.73 16.43 -14.47
C LEU A 86 33.32 17.21 -15.72
N LYS A 87 34.16 18.18 -16.07
CA LYS A 87 34.24 18.78 -17.40
C LYS A 87 34.89 17.72 -18.32
N GLY A 88 34.21 17.36 -19.40
CA GLY A 88 34.59 16.25 -20.27
C GLY A 88 35.85 16.49 -21.09
N ASP A 89 36.55 15.38 -21.41
CA ASP A 89 37.03 14.98 -22.74
C ASP A 89 37.69 13.58 -22.68
N THR A 90 37.45 12.76 -23.69
CA THR A 90 37.94 11.37 -23.95
C THR A 90 39.34 11.35 -24.59
N PRO A 91 39.99 10.22 -25.02
CA PRO A 91 40.08 8.81 -24.55
C PRO A 91 41.54 8.19 -24.63
N LYS A 92 41.67 6.89 -24.25
CA LYS A 92 42.65 5.83 -24.68
C LYS A 92 43.91 5.47 -23.82
N ILE A 93 44.19 4.15 -23.87
CA ILE A 93 45.45 3.39 -23.61
C ILE A 93 45.76 3.11 -22.12
N ALA A 94 46.14 1.92 -21.63
CA ALA A 94 46.14 0.50 -22.01
C ALA A 94 46.64 -0.28 -20.75
N MET A 95 46.19 -1.51 -20.48
CA MET A 95 46.97 -2.77 -20.65
C MET A 95 48.25 -2.83 -19.79
N ALA A 96 48.61 -3.83 -18.99
CA ALA A 96 48.02 -5.08 -18.51
C ALA A 96 49.00 -5.64 -17.44
N GLY A 97 48.56 -6.66 -16.70
CA GLY A 97 49.38 -7.45 -15.77
C GLY A 97 48.46 -8.15 -14.76
N ALA A 98 47.67 -9.16 -15.12
CA ALA A 98 48.10 -10.53 -15.47
C ALA A 98 48.96 -11.16 -14.33
N LEU A 99 48.78 -12.36 -13.81
CA LEU A 99 47.85 -13.46 -14.09
C LEU A 99 48.17 -14.53 -13.03
N ALA A 100 47.49 -14.59 -11.87
CA ALA A 100 47.69 -15.70 -10.92
C ALA A 100 46.58 -15.77 -9.87
N LEU A 101 45.36 -16.10 -10.30
CA LEU A 101 44.42 -17.00 -9.60
C LEU A 101 43.24 -17.25 -10.55
N PHE A 102 43.60 -17.85 -11.69
CA PHE A 102 42.77 -18.11 -12.86
C PHE A 102 42.07 -19.49 -12.79
N VAL A 103 41.69 -19.96 -11.59
CA VAL A 103 41.05 -21.29 -11.42
C VAL A 103 39.69 -21.25 -10.68
N ILE A 104 39.23 -20.07 -10.22
CA ILE A 104 37.79 -19.83 -9.93
C ILE A 104 37.16 -18.94 -11.04
N ALA A 105 37.96 -18.60 -12.06
CA ALA A 105 37.65 -17.59 -13.07
C ALA A 105 36.98 -18.12 -14.36
N THR A 106 36.47 -19.37 -14.38
CA THR A 106 35.70 -19.90 -15.54
C THR A 106 34.19 -20.05 -15.28
N SER A 107 33.72 -19.95 -14.03
CA SER A 107 32.29 -19.80 -13.70
C SER A 107 31.88 -18.35 -13.41
N ALA A 108 32.84 -17.44 -13.28
CA ALA A 108 32.63 -16.02 -12.95
C ALA A 108 32.65 -15.05 -14.16
N PHE A 109 32.64 -15.56 -15.41
CA PHE A 109 32.72 -14.73 -16.62
C PHE A 109 31.49 -14.80 -17.56
N PHE A 110 30.40 -15.47 -17.16
CA PHE A 110 29.06 -15.19 -17.72
C PHE A 110 28.11 -14.49 -16.74
N GLY A 111 28.51 -14.27 -15.48
CA GLY A 111 27.72 -13.51 -14.50
C GLY A 111 28.10 -12.03 -14.38
N SER A 112 29.20 -11.59 -15.01
CA SER A 112 29.82 -10.27 -14.78
C SER A 112 29.66 -9.27 -15.94
N LYS A 113 28.78 -9.57 -16.90
CA LYS A 113 28.27 -8.62 -17.92
C LYS A 113 26.74 -8.55 -18.05
N TRP A 114 26.02 -9.13 -17.11
CA TRP A 114 24.58 -8.92 -16.91
C TRP A 114 24.39 -8.54 -15.44
N ILE A 115 23.50 -7.60 -15.13
CA ILE A 115 23.32 -6.92 -13.82
C ILE A 115 24.27 -5.71 -13.59
N ALA A 116 24.88 -5.19 -14.65
CA ALA A 116 25.05 -3.74 -14.80
C ALA A 116 23.83 -3.25 -15.60
N GLY A 117 22.76 -2.91 -14.88
CA GLY A 117 21.50 -2.45 -15.46
C GLY A 117 20.31 -3.36 -15.17
N ARG A 118 19.92 -3.51 -13.90
CA ARG A 118 18.51 -3.68 -13.52
C ARG A 118 18.30 -3.01 -12.19
N ASN A 119 17.71 -1.84 -12.31
CA ASN A 119 17.28 -1.03 -11.20
C ASN A 119 16.10 -1.78 -10.56
N LEU A 120 16.32 -2.45 -9.42
CA LEU A 120 15.35 -2.20 -8.35
C LEU A 120 15.60 -0.75 -7.96
N ALA A 121 15.04 0.15 -8.76
CA ALA A 121 15.13 1.58 -8.56
C ALA A 121 14.84 1.83 -7.08
N LYS A 122 15.69 2.69 -6.51
CA LYS A 122 15.37 3.43 -5.30
C LYS A 122 13.86 3.72 -5.28
N PRO A 123 13.16 3.56 -4.14
CA PRO A 123 11.84 4.19 -4.00
C PRO A 123 12.00 5.63 -4.46
N VAL A 124 11.13 6.08 -5.37
CA VAL A 124 11.31 7.35 -6.09
C VAL A 124 11.70 8.43 -5.07
N GLU A 125 12.97 8.81 -5.12
CA GLU A 125 13.56 9.83 -4.26
C GLU A 125 12.98 11.15 -4.79
N ASN A 126 11.82 11.54 -4.26
CA ASN A 126 10.97 12.65 -4.70
C ASN A 126 10.13 12.39 -5.97
N ALA A 127 9.33 11.33 -6.01
CA ALA A 127 8.00 11.58 -6.54
C ALA A 127 7.39 12.55 -5.52
N PRO A 128 6.94 13.77 -5.89
CA PRO A 128 5.95 14.41 -5.03
C PRO A 128 4.88 13.32 -4.74
N PRO A 129 4.34 13.23 -3.51
CA PRO A 129 3.12 12.43 -3.33
C PRO A 129 2.23 12.92 -4.46
N VAL A 130 1.85 12.04 -5.40
CA VAL A 130 1.30 12.42 -6.71
C VAL A 130 0.65 13.78 -6.54
N ALA A 131 1.24 14.83 -7.13
CA ALA A 131 0.63 16.16 -7.10
C ALA A 131 -0.58 16.07 -8.02
N ALA A 132 -1.54 15.24 -7.61
CA ALA A 132 -2.89 15.13 -8.04
C ALA A 132 -3.64 15.95 -7.01
N ASP A 133 -4.53 16.78 -7.52
CA ASP A 133 -5.59 17.42 -6.76
C ASP A 133 -6.02 16.54 -5.59
N THR A 134 -6.18 17.14 -4.41
CA THR A 134 -6.68 16.46 -3.20
C THR A 134 -7.84 15.52 -3.59
N PRO A 135 -7.66 14.19 -3.49
CA PRO A 135 -8.79 13.29 -3.64
C PRO A 135 -9.82 13.63 -2.57
N PHE A 136 -11.08 13.45 -2.91
CA PHE A 136 -12.17 13.78 -2.01
C PHE A 136 -12.30 12.64 -0.99
N ASP A 137 -12.26 12.97 0.28
CA ASP A 137 -12.56 12.02 1.32
C ASP A 137 -14.09 11.84 1.38
N ALA A 138 -14.54 10.60 1.24
CA ALA A 138 -15.94 10.28 1.40
C ALA A 138 -16.36 10.44 2.86
N ALA A 139 -17.60 10.88 3.08
CA ALA A 139 -18.14 10.92 4.41
C ALA A 139 -18.20 9.49 4.98
N PRO A 140 -17.81 9.30 6.25
CA PRO A 140 -17.88 7.98 6.87
C PRO A 140 -19.34 7.52 6.96
N MET A 141 -19.66 6.40 6.31
CA MET A 141 -20.97 5.77 6.43
C MET A 141 -21.07 5.05 7.76
N ARG A 142 -21.88 5.59 8.66
CA ARG A 142 -22.11 5.04 10.00
C ARG A 142 -23.61 4.97 10.22
N SER A 143 -24.05 3.94 10.93
CA SER A 143 -25.44 3.90 11.41
C SER A 143 -25.73 5.22 12.15
N PRO A 144 -26.92 5.83 11.95
CA PRO A 144 -27.32 6.99 12.71
C PRO A 144 -27.09 6.77 14.20
N ASN A 145 -26.62 7.80 14.92
CA ASN A 145 -26.36 7.74 16.37
C ASN A 145 -27.64 7.54 17.22
N VAL A 146 -28.79 7.38 16.58
CA VAL A 146 -30.08 7.13 17.22
C VAL A 146 -30.17 5.62 17.51
N PRO A 147 -30.54 5.21 18.74
CA PRO A 147 -30.74 3.80 19.05
C PRO A 147 -31.75 3.18 18.06
N PRO A 148 -31.49 1.95 17.58
CA PRO A 148 -32.45 1.28 16.70
C PRO A 148 -33.81 1.19 17.40
N PRO A 149 -34.93 1.34 16.68
CA PRO A 149 -36.26 1.22 17.25
C PRO A 149 -36.43 -0.11 17.99
N ALA A 150 -37.20 -0.11 19.08
CA ALA A 150 -37.46 -1.33 19.85
C ALA A 150 -38.14 -2.42 19.02
N GLU A 151 -38.91 -2.02 18.00
CA GLU A 151 -39.56 -2.89 17.04
C GLU A 151 -39.38 -2.28 15.64
N VAL A 152 -38.77 -3.02 14.73
CA VAL A 152 -38.49 -2.61 13.34
C VAL A 152 -39.23 -3.56 12.42
N ASP A 153 -39.87 -3.03 11.38
CA ASP A 153 -40.51 -3.87 10.36
C ASP A 153 -39.49 -4.87 9.77
N PRO A 154 -39.77 -6.19 9.78
CA PRO A 154 -38.82 -7.19 9.30
C PRO A 154 -38.39 -7.01 7.83
N ARG A 155 -39.27 -6.44 6.99
CA ARG A 155 -38.98 -6.18 5.57
C ARG A 155 -37.96 -5.06 5.45
N LEU A 156 -38.13 -3.98 6.22
CA LEU A 156 -37.15 -2.90 6.29
C LEU A 156 -35.83 -3.39 6.87
N LYS A 157 -35.87 -4.21 7.92
CA LYS A 157 -34.67 -4.79 8.54
C LYS A 157 -33.89 -5.66 7.56
N ALA A 158 -34.57 -6.39 6.67
CA ALA A 158 -33.91 -7.20 5.63
C ALA A 158 -33.18 -6.36 4.57
N LEU A 159 -33.56 -5.09 4.40
CA LEU A 159 -32.94 -4.16 3.45
C LEU A 159 -31.75 -3.39 4.05
N GLU A 160 -31.53 -3.51 5.35
CA GLU A 160 -30.42 -2.84 6.05
C GLU A 160 -29.06 -3.18 5.44
N GLY A 161 -28.14 -2.24 5.59
CA GLY A 161 -26.73 -2.42 5.30
C GLY A 161 -26.30 -1.76 3.99
N PRO A 162 -25.18 -2.24 3.41
CA PRO A 162 -24.53 -1.55 2.31
C PRO A 162 -25.25 -1.73 0.96
N TRP A 163 -25.14 -0.68 0.15
CA TRP A 163 -25.72 -0.55 -1.18
C TRP A 163 -24.74 0.15 -2.13
N PHE A 164 -24.66 -0.33 -3.36
CA PHE A 164 -23.78 0.22 -4.40
C PHE A 164 -24.59 0.65 -5.62
N GLY A 165 -24.39 1.88 -6.06
CA GLY A 165 -25.08 2.47 -7.19
C GLY A 165 -24.43 2.08 -8.52
N ASP A 166 -25.24 1.53 -9.42
CA ASP A 166 -24.89 1.32 -10.82
C ASP A 166 -25.46 2.47 -11.65
N LEU A 167 -24.69 3.56 -11.78
CA LEU A 167 -25.13 4.84 -12.33
C LEU A 167 -24.41 5.19 -13.66
N GLY A 168 -24.06 4.18 -14.45
CA GLY A 168 -23.36 4.37 -15.72
C GLY A 168 -21.91 4.86 -15.52
N THR A 169 -21.62 6.13 -15.85
CA THR A 169 -20.28 6.72 -15.69
C THR A 169 -19.96 7.17 -14.27
N ARG A 170 -20.95 7.16 -13.36
CA ARG A 170 -20.80 7.52 -11.95
C ARG A 170 -20.80 6.27 -11.08
N PHE A 171 -20.07 6.35 -9.98
CA PHE A 171 -20.13 5.35 -8.91
C PHE A 171 -20.86 5.96 -7.72
N ALA A 172 -21.65 5.15 -7.02
CA ALA A 172 -22.17 5.57 -5.74
C ALA A 172 -22.11 4.44 -4.74
N GLU A 173 -22.02 4.79 -3.48
CA GLU A 173 -22.15 3.85 -2.38
C GLU A 173 -22.99 4.48 -1.28
N GLY A 174 -23.77 3.66 -0.60
CA GLY A 174 -24.63 4.11 0.47
C GLY A 174 -24.89 3.04 1.50
N GLY A 175 -25.48 3.46 2.60
CA GLY A 175 -25.94 2.58 3.67
C GLY A 175 -27.38 2.89 4.01
N LEU A 176 -28.17 1.83 4.21
CA LEU A 176 -29.57 1.90 4.62
C LEU A 176 -29.70 1.41 6.05
N TRP A 177 -30.34 2.20 6.91
CA TRP A 177 -30.62 1.82 8.29
C TRP A 177 -32.09 2.11 8.66
N PRO A 178 -32.75 1.21 9.41
CA PRO A 178 -34.05 1.51 9.98
C PRO A 178 -33.97 2.63 11.02
N THR A 179 -34.92 3.55 11.00
CA THR A 179 -35.09 4.60 12.01
C THR A 179 -36.46 4.48 12.67
N LYS A 180 -36.72 5.33 13.67
CA LYS A 180 -38.02 5.34 14.37
C LYS A 180 -39.17 5.67 13.44
N ASP A 181 -38.95 6.59 12.51
CA ASP A 181 -39.99 7.17 11.65
C ASP A 181 -39.94 6.62 10.21
N GLY A 182 -39.08 5.62 9.95
CA GLY A 182 -38.94 4.97 8.66
C GLY A 182 -37.51 4.50 8.44
N ALA A 183 -36.76 5.14 7.55
CA ALA A 183 -35.40 4.77 7.20
C ALA A 183 -34.47 5.98 7.04
N ALA A 184 -33.17 5.74 7.25
CA ALA A 184 -32.09 6.63 6.86
C ALA A 184 -31.30 5.99 5.72
N PHE A 185 -30.89 6.81 4.76
CA PHE A 185 -30.06 6.41 3.63
C PHE A 185 -28.94 7.41 3.41
N MET A 186 -27.74 7.07 3.85
CA MET A 186 -26.55 7.87 3.56
C MET A 186 -26.02 7.49 2.18
N LEU A 187 -25.73 8.48 1.33
CA LEU A 187 -25.28 8.28 -0.04
C LEU A 187 -24.05 9.14 -0.33
N ASN A 188 -22.98 8.50 -0.78
CA ASN A 188 -21.85 9.15 -1.44
C ASN A 188 -21.98 8.94 -2.95
N LEU A 189 -22.23 10.02 -3.69
CA LEU A 189 -22.22 10.05 -5.15
C LEU A 189 -20.86 10.54 -5.64
N ARG A 190 -20.12 9.69 -6.36
CA ARG A 190 -18.80 10.01 -6.90
C ARG A 190 -18.88 10.41 -8.36
N ASP A 191 -18.30 11.56 -8.64
CA ASP A 191 -17.93 12.00 -9.98
C ASP A 191 -16.40 12.12 -10.06
N LYS A 192 -15.85 12.32 -11.26
CA LYS A 192 -14.41 12.46 -11.49
C LYS A 192 -13.80 13.67 -10.75
N ASP A 193 -14.61 14.71 -10.52
CA ASP A 193 -14.17 16.00 -9.99
C ASP A 193 -14.67 16.29 -8.56
N LYS A 194 -15.55 15.46 -7.98
CA LYS A 194 -16.12 15.68 -6.64
C LYS A 194 -16.82 14.44 -6.05
N ILE A 195 -16.99 14.44 -4.73
CA ILE A 195 -17.95 13.58 -4.03
C ILE A 195 -19.08 14.45 -3.48
N VAL A 196 -20.31 14.05 -3.74
CA VAL A 196 -21.51 14.67 -3.16
C VAL A 196 -22.08 13.72 -2.12
N TYR A 197 -22.29 14.23 -0.92
CA TYR A 197 -22.84 13.48 0.20
C TYR A 197 -24.30 13.87 0.45
N PHE A 198 -25.14 12.87 0.68
CA PHE A 198 -26.51 13.04 1.15
C PHE A 198 -26.76 12.19 2.38
N ASP A 199 -27.52 12.76 3.31
CA ASP A 199 -28.05 12.09 4.49
C ASP A 199 -29.57 12.12 4.41
N PHE A 200 -30.14 11.12 3.77
CA PHE A 200 -31.58 11.05 3.55
C PHE A 200 -32.28 10.44 4.75
N GLU A 201 -33.39 11.02 5.15
CA GLU A 201 -34.33 10.40 6.11
C GLU A 201 -35.75 10.48 5.57
N GLY A 202 -36.58 9.50 5.91
CA GLY A 202 -37.98 9.53 5.54
C GLY A 202 -38.71 8.22 5.75
N GLY A 203 -39.87 8.09 5.12
CA GLY A 203 -40.81 7.00 5.33
C GLY A 203 -40.44 5.75 4.54
N PHE A 204 -40.92 4.61 5.05
CA PHE A 204 -40.93 3.32 4.35
C PHE A 204 -42.36 2.76 4.40
N ASP A 205 -42.91 2.41 3.24
CA ASP A 205 -44.19 1.71 3.13
C ASP A 205 -43.94 0.19 3.03
N PRO A 206 -44.29 -0.60 4.05
CA PRO A 206 -44.06 -2.04 4.04
C PRO A 206 -44.87 -2.83 3.01
N GLU A 207 -46.00 -2.30 2.52
CA GLU A 207 -46.86 -3.00 1.56
C GLU A 207 -46.29 -2.91 0.14
N THR A 208 -45.82 -1.73 -0.24
CA THR A 208 -45.23 -1.46 -1.55
C THR A 208 -43.71 -1.62 -1.56
N GLN A 209 -43.06 -1.71 -0.40
CA GLN A 209 -41.61 -1.62 -0.22
C GLN A 209 -40.99 -0.35 -0.81
N ALA A 210 -41.76 0.73 -0.81
CA ALA A 210 -41.34 2.03 -1.31
C ALA A 210 -40.75 2.90 -0.17
N PHE A 211 -39.82 3.77 -0.55
CA PHE A 211 -39.18 4.75 0.29
C PHE A 211 -39.43 6.14 -0.29
N GLU A 212 -39.77 7.08 0.58
CA GLU A 212 -39.82 8.50 0.28
C GLU A 212 -38.91 9.22 1.27
N LEU A 213 -37.71 9.59 0.81
CA LEU A 213 -36.67 10.15 1.66
C LEU A 213 -36.27 11.55 1.20
N ALA A 214 -35.86 12.40 2.14
CA ALA A 214 -35.44 13.77 1.87
C ALA A 214 -34.13 14.12 2.58
N ALA A 215 -33.31 14.95 1.92
CA ALA A 215 -32.07 15.50 2.46
C ALA A 215 -32.02 17.00 2.10
N GLY A 216 -32.50 17.86 3.00
CA GLY A 216 -32.65 19.29 2.73
C GLY A 216 -33.64 19.55 1.58
N VAL A 217 -33.14 20.00 0.43
CA VAL A 217 -33.93 20.24 -0.78
C VAL A 217 -33.87 19.09 -1.79
N ALA A 218 -33.01 18.09 -1.56
CA ALA A 218 -32.94 16.90 -2.39
C ALA A 218 -33.96 15.85 -1.92
N SER A 219 -34.47 15.04 -2.85
CA SER A 219 -35.35 13.91 -2.53
C SER A 219 -34.88 12.62 -3.19
N LEU A 220 -35.16 11.50 -2.55
CA LEU A 220 -34.81 10.17 -3.02
C LEU A 220 -36.03 9.26 -2.86
N THR A 221 -36.57 8.82 -4.00
CA THR A 221 -37.59 7.78 -4.04
C THR A 221 -36.95 6.46 -4.42
N LEU A 222 -37.27 5.39 -3.70
CA LEU A 222 -36.77 4.04 -3.98
C LEU A 222 -37.89 3.01 -3.82
N GLU A 223 -37.81 1.93 -4.57
CA GLU A 223 -38.63 0.74 -4.41
C GLU A 223 -37.71 -0.48 -4.36
N ALA A 224 -37.91 -1.34 -3.37
CA ALA A 224 -37.13 -2.56 -3.25
C ALA A 224 -37.70 -3.66 -4.16
N SER A 225 -36.81 -4.45 -4.77
CA SER A 225 -37.22 -5.67 -5.47
C SER A 225 -37.79 -6.70 -4.49
N ALA A 226 -38.68 -7.58 -4.97
CA ALA A 226 -39.34 -8.58 -4.13
C ALA A 226 -38.38 -9.51 -3.36
N ASP A 227 -37.17 -9.73 -3.90
CA ASP A 227 -36.11 -10.52 -3.28
C ASP A 227 -35.14 -9.71 -2.40
N GLY A 228 -35.35 -8.38 -2.29
CA GLY A 228 -34.52 -7.46 -1.52
C GLY A 228 -33.10 -7.26 -2.05
N SER A 229 -32.82 -7.67 -3.31
CA SER A 229 -31.49 -7.58 -3.90
C SER A 229 -31.19 -6.24 -4.57
N GLN A 230 -32.23 -5.45 -4.87
CA GLN A 230 -32.11 -4.18 -5.61
C GLN A 230 -33.01 -3.10 -5.02
N LEU A 231 -32.54 -1.85 -5.06
CA LEU A 231 -33.37 -0.66 -4.88
C LEU A 231 -33.37 0.13 -6.19
N ARG A 232 -34.53 0.59 -6.64
CA ARG A 232 -34.65 1.39 -7.87
C ARG A 232 -35.50 2.62 -7.62
N GLY A 233 -35.17 3.74 -8.23
CA GLY A 233 -36.03 4.91 -8.18
C GLY A 233 -35.34 6.15 -8.73
N THR A 234 -35.59 7.30 -8.11
CA THR A 234 -35.13 8.60 -8.61
C THR A 234 -34.50 9.41 -7.49
N LEU A 235 -33.28 9.90 -7.75
CA LEU A 235 -32.63 10.94 -6.95
C LEU A 235 -32.91 12.29 -7.62
N ASP A 236 -33.62 13.18 -6.95
CA ASP A 236 -33.84 14.56 -7.38
C ASP A 236 -32.91 15.49 -6.62
N ASP A 237 -31.78 15.82 -7.24
CA ASP A 237 -30.77 16.76 -6.74
C ASP A 237 -31.02 18.13 -7.39
N PRO A 238 -31.14 19.24 -6.63
CA PRO A 238 -31.39 20.57 -7.18
C PRO A 238 -30.35 21.03 -8.23
N ASP A 239 -29.10 20.58 -8.13
CA ASP A 239 -28.02 21.00 -9.04
C ASP A 239 -27.98 20.18 -10.33
N VAL A 240 -28.53 18.97 -10.31
CA VAL A 240 -28.41 17.99 -11.41
C VAL A 240 -29.78 17.69 -12.05
N GLY A 241 -30.86 17.87 -11.32
CA GLY A 241 -32.21 17.43 -11.65
C GLY A 241 -32.45 15.94 -11.35
N PRO A 242 -33.66 15.45 -11.66
CA PRO A 242 -34.04 14.07 -11.37
C PRO A 242 -33.24 13.08 -12.21
N MET A 243 -32.56 12.15 -11.54
CA MET A 243 -31.78 11.10 -12.16
C MET A 243 -32.26 9.72 -11.72
N PRO A 244 -32.43 8.76 -12.65
CA PRO A 244 -32.76 7.39 -12.27
C PRO A 244 -31.57 6.77 -11.54
N VAL A 245 -31.86 6.08 -10.43
CA VAL A 245 -30.86 5.39 -9.62
C VAL A 245 -31.22 3.93 -9.45
N ARG A 246 -30.19 3.09 -9.43
CA ARG A 246 -30.29 1.67 -9.12
C ARG A 246 -29.18 1.30 -8.16
N PHE A 247 -29.56 0.77 -7.01
CA PHE A 247 -28.63 0.22 -6.02
C PHE A 247 -28.72 -1.30 -5.97
N VAL A 248 -27.58 -1.94 -5.79
CA VAL A 248 -27.42 -3.39 -5.68
C VAL A 248 -26.52 -3.74 -4.51
N ARG A 249 -26.58 -5.01 -4.08
CA ARG A 249 -25.65 -5.53 -3.06
C ARG A 249 -24.25 -5.74 -3.67
N ALA A 250 -23.22 -5.79 -2.82
CA ALA A 250 -21.82 -5.96 -3.24
C ALA A 250 -21.60 -7.14 -4.22
N LYS A 251 -22.29 -8.26 -3.99
CA LYS A 251 -22.23 -9.47 -4.83
C LYS A 251 -22.81 -9.29 -6.24
N ASP A 252 -23.72 -8.33 -6.40
CA ASP A 252 -24.49 -8.08 -7.62
C ASP A 252 -23.99 -6.82 -8.36
N VAL A 253 -22.97 -6.15 -7.84
CA VAL A 253 -22.29 -5.04 -8.53
C VAL A 253 -21.81 -5.51 -9.90
N ALA A 254 -22.17 -4.77 -10.95
CA ALA A 254 -21.76 -5.05 -12.31
C ALA A 254 -20.24 -4.84 -12.44
N THR A 255 -19.57 -5.81 -13.07
CA THR A 255 -18.14 -5.77 -13.32
C THR A 255 -17.84 -5.97 -14.79
N THR A 256 -16.65 -5.51 -15.19
CA THR A 256 -16.06 -5.80 -16.49
C THR A 256 -14.74 -6.52 -16.27
N THR A 257 -14.48 -7.53 -17.12
CA THR A 257 -13.21 -8.24 -17.09
C THR A 257 -12.08 -7.31 -17.56
N TYR A 258 -11.15 -7.02 -16.67
CA TYR A 258 -9.90 -6.33 -16.99
C TYR A 258 -8.76 -7.35 -17.13
N ARG A 259 -8.01 -7.25 -18.23
CA ARG A 259 -6.86 -8.12 -18.52
C ARG A 259 -5.60 -7.28 -18.66
N ASN A 260 -4.53 -7.69 -17.99
CA ASN A 260 -3.21 -7.07 -18.11
C ASN A 260 -2.17 -8.14 -18.44
N GLU A 261 -1.75 -8.17 -19.70
CA GLU A 261 -0.81 -9.17 -20.21
C GLU A 261 0.59 -9.01 -19.61
N LYS A 262 1.03 -7.77 -19.38
CA LYS A 262 2.35 -7.48 -18.78
C LYS A 262 2.45 -8.00 -17.34
N LEU A 263 1.36 -7.92 -16.58
CA LEU A 263 1.25 -8.50 -15.25
C LEU A 263 0.86 -9.98 -15.26
N GLY A 264 0.41 -10.50 -16.41
CA GLY A 264 -0.09 -11.86 -16.53
C GLY A 264 -1.31 -12.11 -15.66
N ILE A 265 -2.22 -11.13 -15.56
CA ILE A 265 -3.42 -11.23 -14.73
C ILE A 265 -4.69 -10.89 -15.50
N GLN A 266 -5.79 -11.39 -14.98
CA GLN A 266 -7.15 -10.99 -15.27
C GLN A 266 -7.91 -10.82 -13.95
N LEU A 267 -8.79 -9.84 -13.87
CA LEU A 267 -9.67 -9.63 -12.72
C LEU A 267 -10.97 -8.95 -13.14
N GLU A 268 -11.98 -9.00 -12.27
CA GLU A 268 -13.23 -8.28 -12.45
C GLU A 268 -13.13 -6.89 -11.83
N VAL A 269 -13.49 -5.86 -12.59
CA VAL A 269 -13.42 -4.45 -12.16
C VAL A 269 -14.83 -3.84 -12.17
N PRO A 270 -15.30 -3.28 -11.04
CA PRO A 270 -16.60 -2.62 -10.98
C PRO A 270 -16.66 -1.42 -11.91
N ALA A 271 -17.86 -1.13 -12.42
CA ALA A 271 -18.11 0.15 -13.10
C ALA A 271 -17.74 1.32 -12.17
N GLY A 272 -17.17 2.40 -12.73
CA GLY A 272 -16.78 3.58 -11.96
C GLY A 272 -15.55 3.40 -11.05
N TRP A 273 -14.78 2.34 -11.24
CA TRP A 273 -13.45 2.22 -10.65
C TRP A 273 -12.37 2.55 -11.68
N HIS A 274 -11.33 3.24 -11.22
CA HIS A 274 -10.16 3.55 -12.01
C HIS A 274 -9.09 2.49 -11.87
N VAL A 275 -8.59 2.07 -13.03
CA VAL A 275 -7.39 1.24 -13.15
C VAL A 275 -6.24 2.13 -13.58
N GLN A 276 -5.26 2.30 -12.70
CA GLN A 276 -4.03 3.03 -12.98
C GLN A 276 -2.87 2.05 -13.12
N PRO A 277 -2.49 1.69 -14.36
CA PRO A 277 -1.27 0.94 -14.59
C PRO A 277 -0.08 1.90 -14.54
N GLU A 278 0.86 1.65 -13.64
CA GLU A 278 2.15 2.30 -13.63
C GLU A 278 3.20 1.27 -14.01
N THR A 279 3.94 1.56 -15.07
CA THR A 279 4.91 0.62 -15.62
C THR A 279 6.26 1.30 -15.73
N THR A 280 7.24 0.73 -15.05
CA THR A 280 8.66 1.02 -15.27
C THR A 280 9.31 -0.16 -15.98
N ASP A 281 10.56 -0.02 -16.42
CA ASP A 281 11.28 -1.09 -17.15
C ASP A 281 11.41 -2.38 -16.33
N ASP A 282 11.54 -2.27 -15.00
CA ASP A 282 11.80 -3.40 -14.09
C ASP A 282 10.63 -3.67 -13.11
N ARG A 283 9.55 -2.88 -13.09
CA ARG A 283 8.39 -3.12 -12.21
C ARG A 283 7.08 -2.74 -12.88
N SER A 284 6.07 -3.55 -12.61
CA SER A 284 4.70 -3.30 -13.05
C SER A 284 3.82 -3.13 -11.82
N VAL A 285 3.11 -2.02 -11.73
CA VAL A 285 2.17 -1.70 -10.67
C VAL A 285 0.80 -1.49 -11.29
N LEU A 286 -0.21 -2.05 -10.65
CA LEU A 286 -1.62 -1.79 -10.94
C LEU A 286 -2.25 -1.28 -9.66
N VAL A 287 -2.89 -0.12 -9.72
CA VAL A 287 -3.73 0.38 -8.63
C VAL A 287 -5.17 0.48 -9.13
N LEU A 288 -6.07 -0.13 -8.39
CA LEU A 288 -7.51 -0.14 -8.64
C LEU A 288 -8.20 0.56 -7.46
N THR A 289 -8.94 1.65 -7.74
CA THR A 289 -9.63 2.49 -6.75
C THR A 289 -10.99 2.94 -7.29
N PRO A 290 -11.99 3.23 -6.43
CA PRO A 290 -13.20 3.92 -6.88
C PRO A 290 -12.89 5.32 -7.39
N LEU A 291 -13.75 5.85 -8.28
CA LEU A 291 -13.74 7.26 -8.70
C LEU A 291 -13.55 8.20 -7.50
N ALA A 292 -12.65 9.17 -7.66
CA ALA A 292 -12.34 10.20 -6.67
C ALA A 292 -11.93 9.69 -5.26
N ALA A 293 -11.55 8.42 -5.10
CA ALA A 293 -11.13 7.83 -3.82
C ALA A 293 -9.68 7.34 -3.84
N ARG A 294 -9.04 7.34 -2.66
CA ARG A 294 -7.80 6.58 -2.42
C ARG A 294 -8.02 5.25 -1.73
N VAL A 295 -9.09 5.17 -0.96
CA VAL A 295 -9.47 3.99 -0.17
C VAL A 295 -10.98 3.78 -0.37
N PRO A 296 -11.45 2.54 -0.59
CA PRO A 296 -10.67 1.31 -0.69
C PRO A 296 -9.77 1.25 -1.93
N TYR A 297 -8.81 0.33 -1.89
CA TYR A 297 -7.90 0.07 -3.01
C TYR A 297 -7.56 -1.42 -3.12
N LEU A 298 -7.16 -1.79 -4.33
CA LEU A 298 -6.46 -3.02 -4.64
C LEU A 298 -5.18 -2.64 -5.41
N ARG A 299 -4.02 -3.06 -4.92
CA ARG A 299 -2.73 -2.77 -5.51
C ARG A 299 -1.99 -4.04 -5.81
N LEU A 300 -1.64 -4.25 -7.07
CA LEU A 300 -0.80 -5.37 -7.48
C LEU A 300 0.55 -4.85 -7.95
N THR A 301 1.63 -5.39 -7.38
CA THR A 301 3.00 -5.09 -7.77
C THR A 301 3.66 -6.38 -8.24
N SER A 302 4.30 -6.34 -9.40
CA SER A 302 5.15 -7.42 -9.90
C SER A 302 6.55 -6.89 -10.19
N ALA A 303 7.56 -7.61 -9.72
CA ALA A 303 8.97 -7.33 -9.95
C ALA A 303 9.72 -8.63 -10.31
N PRO A 304 10.76 -8.57 -11.16
CA PRO A 304 11.64 -9.69 -11.42
C PRO A 304 12.23 -10.26 -10.13
N ASP A 305 12.29 -11.58 -10.07
CA ASP A 305 12.85 -12.37 -9.00
C ASP A 305 13.80 -13.43 -9.59
N ASP A 306 14.94 -13.66 -8.94
CA ASP A 306 15.91 -14.66 -9.38
C ASP A 306 15.51 -16.10 -9.03
N GLY A 307 14.33 -16.28 -8.42
CA GLY A 307 13.81 -17.55 -7.96
C GLY A 307 14.29 -17.96 -6.57
N GLN A 308 15.04 -17.09 -5.87
CA GLN A 308 15.54 -17.35 -4.52
C GLN A 308 14.80 -16.60 -3.42
N THR A 309 13.92 -15.64 -3.77
CA THR A 309 13.18 -14.87 -2.76
C THR A 309 12.05 -15.71 -2.15
N ASP A 310 12.14 -15.96 -0.85
CA ASP A 310 11.03 -16.51 -0.08
C ASP A 310 9.88 -15.47 0.03
N PRO A 311 8.63 -15.81 -0.38
CA PRO A 311 7.48 -14.92 -0.25
C PRO A 311 7.26 -14.37 1.18
N MET A 312 7.60 -15.15 2.20
CA MET A 312 7.49 -14.69 3.58
C MET A 312 8.52 -13.59 3.89
N VAL A 313 9.76 -13.76 3.45
CA VAL A 313 10.81 -12.73 3.60
C VAL A 313 10.43 -11.45 2.84
N ALA A 314 9.78 -11.59 1.68
CA ALA A 314 9.26 -10.45 0.94
C ALA A 314 8.17 -9.68 1.72
N LEU A 315 7.25 -10.39 2.39
CA LEU A 315 6.22 -9.78 3.22
C LEU A 315 6.80 -9.09 4.45
N GLU A 316 7.77 -9.71 5.14
CA GLU A 316 8.44 -9.08 6.28
C GLU A 316 9.15 -7.78 5.89
N ARG A 317 9.76 -7.75 4.70
CA ARG A 317 10.33 -6.52 4.14
C ARG A 317 9.25 -5.48 3.86
N TYR A 318 8.13 -5.88 3.24
CA TYR A 318 7.00 -4.99 3.00
C TYR A 318 6.47 -4.38 4.30
N GLU A 319 6.26 -5.19 5.34
CA GLU A 319 5.79 -4.72 6.66
C GLU A 319 6.78 -3.73 7.29
N THR A 320 8.08 -4.02 7.19
CA THR A 320 9.14 -3.12 7.67
C THR A 320 9.11 -1.79 6.93
N ASP A 321 8.97 -1.82 5.60
CA ASP A 321 8.93 -0.62 4.76
C ASP A 321 7.68 0.22 5.06
N VAL A 322 6.50 -0.40 5.16
CA VAL A 322 5.23 0.30 5.47
C VAL A 322 5.20 0.86 6.90
N ALA A 323 5.82 0.18 7.87
CA ALA A 323 5.96 0.69 9.23
C ALA A 323 6.80 1.97 9.31
N THR A 324 7.57 2.33 8.28
CA THR A 324 8.29 3.61 8.24
C THR A 324 7.38 4.81 7.95
N THR A 325 6.19 4.57 7.37
CA THR A 325 5.26 5.62 6.94
C THR A 325 4.05 5.79 7.86
N GLY A 326 3.88 4.91 8.86
CA GLY A 326 2.76 4.96 9.79
C GLY A 326 2.77 3.83 10.82
N THR A 327 1.70 3.75 11.62
CA THR A 327 1.50 2.68 12.59
C THR A 327 0.96 1.45 11.86
N TYR A 328 1.82 0.43 11.68
CA TYR A 328 1.44 -0.85 11.10
C TYR A 328 1.28 -1.91 12.19
N THR A 329 0.18 -2.67 12.14
CA THR A 329 -0.09 -3.79 13.05
C THR A 329 -0.45 -5.03 12.25
N ARG A 330 0.36 -6.08 12.37
CA ARG A 330 0.02 -7.41 11.87
C ARG A 330 -1.15 -7.99 12.69
N VAL A 331 -2.23 -8.33 12.02
CA VAL A 331 -3.43 -8.93 12.61
C VAL A 331 -3.37 -10.45 12.54
N ALA A 332 -3.06 -11.00 11.37
CA ALA A 332 -2.96 -12.44 11.16
C ALA A 332 -1.94 -12.77 10.07
N LEU A 333 -1.35 -13.97 10.16
CA LEU A 333 -0.48 -14.55 9.13
C LEU A 333 -1.11 -15.85 8.63
N ASN A 334 -1.22 -15.99 7.32
CA ASN A 334 -1.60 -17.24 6.66
C ASN A 334 -0.46 -17.70 5.73
N ALA A 335 0.29 -18.70 6.19
CA ALA A 335 1.42 -19.26 5.45
C ALA A 335 1.02 -20.11 4.22
N GLU A 336 -0.24 -20.53 4.13
CA GLU A 336 -0.75 -21.37 3.03
C GLU A 336 -2.01 -20.75 2.39
N ALA A 337 -1.99 -19.44 2.18
CA ALA A 337 -3.08 -18.72 1.54
C ALA A 337 -3.24 -19.10 0.06
N GLY A 338 -4.48 -19.08 -0.44
CA GLY A 338 -4.78 -19.19 -1.87
C GLY A 338 -4.96 -17.82 -2.52
N LEU A 339 -4.37 -17.60 -3.70
CA LEU A 339 -4.66 -16.44 -4.53
C LEU A 339 -4.69 -16.82 -6.01
N GLY A 340 -5.81 -16.55 -6.68
CA GLY A 340 -5.97 -16.78 -8.12
C GLY A 340 -5.62 -18.19 -8.58
N GLY A 341 -5.94 -19.21 -7.78
CA GLY A 341 -5.64 -20.62 -8.05
C GLY A 341 -4.21 -21.04 -7.74
N ARG A 342 -3.40 -20.18 -7.11
CA ARG A 342 -2.00 -20.45 -6.74
C ARG A 342 -1.82 -20.38 -5.21
N ARG A 343 -0.79 -21.06 -4.72
CA ARG A 343 -0.31 -20.91 -3.33
C ARG A 343 0.35 -19.55 -3.15
N SER A 344 0.11 -18.94 -2.00
CA SER A 344 0.65 -17.65 -1.57
C SER A 344 0.83 -17.65 -0.05
N VAL A 345 1.57 -16.68 0.45
CA VAL A 345 1.58 -16.31 1.88
C VAL A 345 0.80 -15.01 2.00
N SER A 346 0.00 -14.82 3.05
CA SER A 346 -0.70 -13.56 3.27
C SER A 346 -0.61 -13.07 4.70
N VAL A 347 -0.64 -11.76 4.86
CA VAL A 347 -0.73 -11.07 6.15
C VAL A 347 -1.95 -10.15 6.14
N ASP A 348 -2.82 -10.30 7.14
CA ASP A 348 -3.86 -9.33 7.43
C ASP A 348 -3.29 -8.24 8.34
N TYR A 349 -3.65 -7.00 8.09
CA TYR A 349 -3.05 -5.86 8.77
C TYR A 349 -4.04 -4.74 9.10
N ARG A 350 -3.63 -3.91 10.05
CA ARG A 350 -4.18 -2.56 10.25
C ARG A 350 -3.06 -1.55 10.09
N TYR A 351 -3.37 -0.44 9.44
CA TYR A 351 -2.41 0.60 9.14
C TYR A 351 -3.03 1.99 9.38
N GLN A 352 -2.24 2.89 9.96
CA GLN A 352 -2.62 4.29 10.14
C GLN A 352 -1.45 5.23 9.82
N ALA A 353 -1.62 6.10 8.83
CA ALA A 353 -0.63 7.10 8.44
C ALA A 353 -0.88 8.43 9.15
N GLY A 354 -0.19 8.71 10.25
CA GLY A 354 -0.43 9.94 11.03
C GLY A 354 -1.89 10.03 11.49
N ASP A 355 -2.55 11.15 11.21
CA ASP A 355 -3.96 11.40 11.58
C ASP A 355 -4.97 10.89 10.54
N GLN A 356 -4.52 10.16 9.52
CA GLN A 356 -5.41 9.58 8.51
C GLN A 356 -6.32 8.48 9.13
N PRO A 357 -7.47 8.20 8.51
CA PRO A 357 -8.33 7.08 8.91
C PRO A 357 -7.57 5.76 8.93
N VAL A 358 -7.91 4.90 9.89
CA VAL A 358 -7.33 3.56 9.97
C VAL A 358 -7.82 2.72 8.78
N VAL A 359 -6.87 2.07 8.11
CA VAL A 359 -7.11 1.13 7.02
C VAL A 359 -6.90 -0.28 7.55
N GLN A 360 -7.78 -1.20 7.14
CA GLN A 360 -7.62 -2.63 7.36
C GLN A 360 -7.61 -3.34 6.01
N GLY A 361 -6.83 -4.41 5.91
CA GLY A 361 -6.71 -5.15 4.66
C GLY A 361 -5.78 -6.34 4.75
N SER A 362 -5.39 -6.86 3.59
CA SER A 362 -4.47 -7.98 3.46
C SER A 362 -3.41 -7.72 2.41
N VAL A 363 -2.23 -8.30 2.59
CA VAL A 363 -1.18 -8.35 1.58
C VAL A 363 -0.82 -9.82 1.32
N HIS A 364 -0.85 -10.24 0.06
CA HIS A 364 -0.49 -11.56 -0.40
C HIS A 364 0.83 -11.50 -1.17
N ALA A 365 1.72 -12.46 -0.95
CA ALA A 365 2.95 -12.65 -1.71
C ALA A 365 3.00 -14.03 -2.34
N LEU A 366 3.41 -14.09 -3.61
CA LEU A 366 3.66 -15.34 -4.31
C LEU A 366 4.73 -15.18 -5.40
N LEU A 367 5.36 -16.31 -5.76
CA LEU A 367 6.27 -16.39 -6.88
C LEU A 367 5.56 -16.87 -8.14
N ARG A 368 5.84 -16.22 -9.27
CA ARG A 368 5.34 -16.58 -10.59
C ARG A 368 6.44 -16.35 -11.63
N GLN A 369 6.98 -17.43 -12.20
CA GLN A 369 7.86 -17.38 -13.38
C GLN A 369 8.98 -16.34 -13.25
N ASN A 370 9.77 -16.43 -12.19
CA ASN A 370 10.83 -15.45 -11.87
C ASN A 370 10.29 -14.03 -11.65
N GLN A 371 9.09 -13.91 -11.09
CA GLN A 371 8.54 -12.67 -10.58
C GLN A 371 7.99 -12.88 -9.17
N LEU A 372 8.29 -11.94 -8.28
CA LEU A 372 7.60 -11.78 -7.03
C LEU A 372 6.37 -10.89 -7.28
N VAL A 373 5.19 -11.40 -6.91
CA VAL A 373 3.93 -10.67 -6.99
C VAL A 373 3.45 -10.38 -5.58
N LEU A 374 3.19 -9.10 -5.31
CA LEU A 374 2.52 -8.62 -4.11
C LEU A 374 1.12 -8.12 -4.51
N LEU A 375 0.09 -8.64 -3.87
CA LEU A 375 -1.27 -8.12 -3.96
C LEU A 375 -1.69 -7.58 -2.60
N GLU A 376 -1.84 -6.27 -2.53
CA GLU A 376 -2.30 -5.55 -1.35
C GLU A 376 -3.75 -5.10 -1.57
N SER A 377 -4.58 -5.25 -0.56
CA SER A 377 -5.92 -4.68 -0.51
C SER A 377 -6.07 -3.87 0.78
N GLY A 378 -6.89 -2.83 0.74
CA GLY A 378 -7.15 -1.99 1.91
C GLY A 378 -8.49 -1.29 1.81
N TYR A 379 -9.19 -1.17 2.94
CA TYR A 379 -10.46 -0.45 3.08
C TYR A 379 -10.51 0.27 4.44
N PRO A 380 -11.30 1.35 4.57
CA PRO A 380 -11.33 2.13 5.81
C PRO A 380 -12.10 1.37 6.89
N THR A 381 -11.63 1.39 8.13
CA THR A 381 -12.25 0.61 9.22
C THR A 381 -13.63 1.11 9.62
N ASP A 382 -13.93 2.38 9.41
CA ASP A 382 -15.20 2.99 9.81
C ASP A 382 -16.34 2.78 8.81
N SER A 383 -16.05 2.23 7.64
CA SER A 383 -17.03 1.73 6.66
C SER A 383 -16.63 0.35 6.15
N MET A 384 -16.06 -0.48 7.04
CA MET A 384 -15.61 -1.83 6.73
C MET A 384 -16.75 -2.71 6.20
N ASP A 385 -17.92 -2.69 6.84
CA ASP A 385 -19.06 -3.53 6.47
C ASP A 385 -19.55 -3.27 5.04
N LEU A 386 -19.32 -2.06 4.53
CA LEU A 386 -19.57 -1.69 3.15
C LEU A 386 -18.51 -2.25 2.21
N TRP A 387 -17.24 -1.94 2.47
CA TRP A 387 -16.18 -2.13 1.49
C TRP A 387 -15.58 -3.53 1.50
N GLN A 388 -15.54 -4.19 2.65
CA GLN A 388 -14.91 -5.51 2.80
C GLN A 388 -15.51 -6.56 1.84
N PRO A 389 -16.85 -6.72 1.73
CA PRO A 389 -17.43 -7.71 0.81
C PRO A 389 -17.07 -7.44 -0.66
N LEU A 390 -17.05 -6.16 -1.07
CA LEU A 390 -16.71 -5.79 -2.44
C LEU A 390 -15.22 -6.04 -2.72
N VAL A 391 -14.33 -5.57 -1.84
CA VAL A 391 -12.87 -5.75 -2.00
C VAL A 391 -12.50 -7.23 -2.00
N GLN A 392 -13.11 -8.04 -1.12
CA GLN A 392 -12.88 -9.49 -1.10
C GLN A 392 -13.28 -10.14 -2.43
N ARG A 393 -14.44 -9.77 -2.99
CA ARG A 393 -14.87 -10.24 -4.31
C ARG A 393 -13.85 -9.87 -5.40
N LEU A 394 -13.25 -8.68 -5.35
CA LEU A 394 -12.20 -8.27 -6.31
C LEU A 394 -10.96 -9.15 -6.19
N VAL A 395 -10.47 -9.39 -4.96
CA VAL A 395 -9.32 -10.28 -4.70
C VAL A 395 -9.61 -11.70 -5.22
N GLU A 396 -10.81 -12.23 -4.94
CA GLU A 396 -11.24 -13.56 -5.36
C GLU A 396 -11.44 -13.69 -6.88
N SER A 397 -11.68 -12.57 -7.58
CA SER A 397 -11.83 -12.54 -9.04
C SER A 397 -10.50 -12.69 -9.80
N ILE A 398 -9.36 -12.47 -9.12
CA ILE A 398 -8.05 -12.49 -9.76
C ILE A 398 -7.76 -13.88 -10.33
N ARG A 399 -7.28 -13.91 -11.57
CA ARG A 399 -6.76 -15.09 -12.25
C ARG A 399 -5.39 -14.77 -12.81
N PHE A 400 -4.43 -15.65 -12.58
CA PHE A 400 -3.14 -15.57 -13.25
C PHE A 400 -3.24 -16.22 -14.63
N LEU A 401 -2.90 -15.47 -15.66
CA LEU A 401 -2.82 -15.96 -17.03
C LEU A 401 -1.60 -16.87 -17.16
N ASP A 402 -1.73 -17.93 -17.95
CA ASP A 402 -0.58 -18.69 -18.42
C ASP A 402 0.26 -17.84 -19.38
N PRO A 403 1.59 -18.06 -19.46
CA PRO A 403 2.42 -17.35 -20.41
C PRO A 403 1.94 -17.71 -21.83
N PRO A 404 2.06 -16.80 -22.81
CA PRO A 404 1.86 -17.20 -24.20
C PRO A 404 2.78 -18.40 -24.50
N VAL A 405 2.20 -19.49 -25.00
CA VAL A 405 2.97 -20.63 -25.50
C VAL A 405 3.88 -20.06 -26.59
N PRO A 406 5.22 -20.20 -26.50
CA PRO A 406 6.09 -19.76 -27.58
C PRO A 406 5.64 -20.49 -28.84
N SER A 407 5.25 -19.73 -29.86
CA SER A 407 4.92 -20.28 -31.17
C SER A 407 6.08 -21.15 -31.61
N ALA A 408 5.82 -22.45 -31.80
CA ALA A 408 6.79 -23.38 -32.35
C ALA A 408 7.22 -22.82 -33.71
N GLY A 409 8.46 -22.30 -33.75
CA GLY A 409 9.10 -21.81 -34.95
C GLY A 409 9.63 -22.94 -35.81
#